data_AF-T0TG97-F1
#
_entry.id   AF-T0TG97-F1
#
_cell.length_a   1.000
_cell.length_b   1.000
_cell.length_c   1.000
_cell.angle_alpha   90.00
_cell.angle_beta   90.00
_cell.angle_gamma   90.00
#
_symmetry.space_group_name_H-M   'P 1'
#
loop_
_entity.id
_entity.type
_entity.pdbx_description
1 polymer ?
#
loop_
_entity_poly.entity_id
_entity_poly.type
_entity_poly.pdbx_seq_one_letter_code
_entity_poly.pdbx_strand_id
1 'polypeptide(L)'
;MQSKTKHVGFVGGVESDTITRFETGFKEGVASVDSSIKVDVQYVGSYSDSAKGKTIAATMYAGGADVVYHAAGGSGTGVFSQAKEINEKLPADSDKKVWVVGVDRDQTEEGNYTSSDKVKSNFVLTSTIKEVGEVVKDIANGQVKGDKFEGNTTRTYGLKDGGIDIVTTNLSDDIKSAVETAKEKVIKGEIKVDEK
;
A
#
# COMPACT_ATOMS: atom_id res chain seq x y z
N MET A 1 -15.48 4.37 3.14
CA MET A 1 -14.52 4.40 2.00
C MET A 1 -13.78 5.72 2.07
N GLN A 2 -12.45 5.72 1.85
CA GLN A 2 -11.65 6.94 1.94
C GLN A 2 -11.74 7.84 0.69
N SER A 3 -11.68 7.25 -0.51
CA SER A 3 -11.74 8.01 -1.77
C SER A 3 -13.08 8.74 -1.89
N LYS A 4 -13.01 10.02 -2.25
CA LYS A 4 -14.12 10.92 -2.52
C LYS A 4 -14.32 11.13 -4.02
N THR A 5 -13.29 10.93 -4.83
CA THR A 5 -13.34 11.13 -6.30
C THR A 5 -13.75 9.88 -7.07
N LYS A 6 -13.84 8.70 -6.42
CA LYS A 6 -14.00 7.39 -7.07
C LYS A 6 -12.93 7.12 -8.13
N HIS A 7 -11.73 7.63 -7.89
CA HIS A 7 -10.58 7.44 -8.75
C HIS A 7 -9.36 7.25 -7.85
N VAL A 8 -8.68 6.12 -8.03
CA VAL A 8 -7.49 5.75 -7.27
C VAL A 8 -6.37 5.33 -8.22
N GLY A 9 -5.14 5.36 -7.72
CA GLY A 9 -3.95 4.98 -8.49
C GLY A 9 -3.18 3.85 -7.84
N PHE A 10 -2.52 3.05 -8.67
CA PHE A 10 -1.52 2.06 -8.28
C PHE A 10 -0.20 2.33 -9.01
N VAL A 11 0.88 2.47 -8.25
CA VAL A 11 2.24 2.67 -8.77
C VAL A 11 3.11 1.45 -8.44
N GLY A 12 3.36 0.61 -9.44
CA GLY A 12 4.28 -0.52 -9.33
C GLY A 12 5.75 -0.13 -9.54
N GLY A 13 6.67 -0.90 -8.97
CA GLY A 13 8.11 -0.77 -9.24
C GLY A 13 8.49 -1.36 -10.59
N VAL A 14 9.13 -2.54 -10.57
CA VAL A 14 9.43 -3.33 -11.77
C VAL A 14 8.32 -4.35 -11.99
N GLU A 15 7.78 -4.40 -13.20
CA GLU A 15 6.75 -5.38 -13.57
C GLU A 15 7.28 -6.80 -13.37
N SER A 16 6.54 -7.59 -12.59
CA SER A 16 6.89 -8.95 -12.19
C SER A 16 5.67 -9.60 -11.53
N ASP A 17 5.64 -10.94 -11.48
CA ASP A 17 4.57 -11.70 -10.82
C ASP A 17 4.27 -11.19 -9.39
N THR A 18 5.30 -10.74 -8.67
CA THR A 18 5.12 -10.20 -7.31
C THR A 18 4.35 -8.89 -7.32
N ILE A 19 4.69 -7.95 -8.22
CA ILE A 19 4.01 -6.65 -8.28
C ILE A 19 2.62 -6.79 -8.92
N THR A 20 2.44 -7.69 -9.87
CA THR A 20 1.12 -8.00 -10.45
C THR A 20 0.15 -8.49 -9.38
N ARG A 21 0.59 -9.30 -8.40
CA ARG A 21 -0.25 -9.69 -7.25
C ARG A 21 -0.71 -8.50 -6.39
N PHE A 22 0.17 -7.52 -6.18
CA PHE A 22 -0.21 -6.28 -5.48
C PHE A 22 -1.26 -5.49 -6.28
N GLU A 23 -1.08 -5.40 -7.61
CA GLU A 23 -2.03 -4.74 -8.50
C GLU A 23 -3.40 -5.45 -8.50
N THR A 24 -3.42 -6.77 -8.71
CA THR A 24 -4.64 -7.58 -8.74
C THR A 24 -5.38 -7.48 -7.42
N GLY A 25 -4.70 -7.73 -6.29
CA GLY A 25 -5.33 -7.62 -4.98
C GLY A 25 -5.88 -6.23 -4.67
N PHE A 26 -5.20 -5.17 -5.11
CA PHE A 26 -5.70 -3.80 -4.97
C PHE A 26 -6.96 -3.55 -5.83
N LYS A 27 -6.95 -3.98 -7.10
CA LYS A 27 -8.10 -3.85 -8.00
C LYS A 27 -9.32 -4.62 -7.49
N GLU A 28 -9.12 -5.86 -7.04
CA GLU A 28 -10.19 -6.69 -6.47
C GLU A 28 -10.73 -6.08 -5.17
N GLY A 29 -9.84 -5.59 -4.30
CA GLY A 29 -10.24 -4.89 -3.07
C GLY A 29 -11.09 -3.66 -3.37
N VAL A 30 -10.68 -2.83 -4.34
CA VAL A 30 -11.46 -1.66 -4.80
C VAL A 30 -12.81 -2.09 -5.37
N ALA A 31 -12.83 -3.04 -6.29
CA ALA A 31 -14.04 -3.51 -6.96
C ALA A 31 -15.03 -4.19 -6.00
N SER A 32 -14.53 -4.81 -4.92
CA SER A 32 -15.37 -5.41 -3.87
C SER A 32 -16.19 -4.38 -3.09
N VAL A 33 -15.75 -3.13 -3.06
CA VAL A 33 -16.46 -2.02 -2.40
C VAL A 33 -17.34 -1.27 -3.40
N ASP A 34 -16.79 -0.91 -4.57
CA ASP A 34 -17.52 -0.26 -5.66
C ASP A 34 -16.79 -0.47 -6.99
N SER A 35 -17.38 -1.27 -7.88
CA SER A 35 -16.82 -1.60 -9.19
C SER A 35 -16.81 -0.44 -10.20
N SER A 36 -17.46 0.68 -9.88
CA SER A 36 -17.41 1.91 -10.69
C SER A 36 -16.16 2.76 -10.45
N ILE A 37 -15.38 2.46 -9.40
CA ILE A 37 -14.15 3.20 -9.10
C ILE A 37 -13.11 2.96 -10.20
N LYS A 38 -12.57 4.06 -10.71
CA LYS A 38 -11.47 4.02 -11.67
C LYS A 38 -10.15 3.71 -10.97
N VAL A 39 -9.39 2.75 -11.48
CA VAL A 39 -8.04 2.43 -11.02
C VAL A 39 -7.04 2.71 -12.15
N ASP A 40 -6.22 3.76 -11.99
CA ASP A 40 -5.06 3.96 -12.88
C ASP A 40 -3.90 3.10 -12.41
N VAL A 41 -3.22 2.44 -13.35
CA VAL A 41 -2.05 1.59 -13.06
C VAL A 41 -0.89 2.10 -13.88
N GLN A 42 0.26 2.33 -13.23
CA GLN A 42 1.52 2.53 -13.93
C GLN A 42 2.69 1.89 -13.18
N TYR A 43 3.69 1.46 -13.95
CA TYR A 43 4.93 0.92 -13.44
C TYR A 43 6.08 1.91 -13.65
N VAL A 44 6.88 2.11 -12.62
CA VAL A 44 8.10 2.93 -12.70
C VAL A 44 9.12 2.24 -13.62
N GLY A 45 9.17 0.91 -13.64
CA GLY A 45 10.22 0.13 -14.30
C GLY A 45 11.54 0.12 -13.51
N SER A 46 11.53 0.59 -12.26
CA SER A 46 12.68 0.64 -11.36
C SER A 46 12.21 0.72 -9.91
N TYR A 47 13.02 0.24 -8.97
CA TYR A 47 12.82 0.41 -7.53
C TYR A 47 13.64 1.56 -6.93
N SER A 48 14.40 2.30 -7.75
CA SER A 48 15.32 3.35 -7.29
C SER A 48 15.17 4.68 -8.03
N ASP A 49 14.09 4.87 -8.80
CA ASP A 49 13.81 6.09 -9.56
C ASP A 49 12.63 6.86 -8.93
N SER A 50 12.94 7.59 -7.86
CA SER A 50 11.96 8.41 -7.15
C SER A 50 11.45 9.59 -7.98
N ALA A 51 12.27 10.12 -8.89
CA ALA A 51 11.85 11.21 -9.78
C ALA A 51 10.74 10.75 -10.73
N LYS A 52 10.88 9.55 -11.30
CA LYS A 52 9.83 8.95 -12.13
C LYS A 52 8.60 8.55 -11.29
N GLY A 53 8.79 7.99 -10.09
CA GLY A 53 7.69 7.72 -9.16
C GLY A 53 6.87 8.98 -8.84
N LYS A 54 7.54 10.11 -8.60
CA LYS A 54 6.91 11.42 -8.39
C LYS A 54 6.12 11.88 -9.62
N THR A 55 6.69 11.74 -10.81
CA THR A 55 6.06 12.14 -12.08
C THR A 55 4.77 11.33 -12.35
N ILE A 56 4.81 10.02 -12.10
CA ILE A 56 3.63 9.14 -12.23
C ILE A 56 2.54 9.57 -11.24
N ALA A 57 2.89 9.75 -9.95
CA ALA A 57 1.94 10.21 -8.95
C ALA A 57 1.34 11.58 -9.29
N ALA A 58 2.15 12.51 -9.81
CA ALA A 58 1.69 13.83 -10.24
C ALA A 58 0.63 13.71 -11.35
N THR A 59 0.85 12.80 -12.30
CA THR A 59 -0.09 12.52 -13.38
C THR A 59 -1.39 11.92 -12.85
N MET A 60 -1.33 10.96 -11.93
CA MET A 60 -2.51 10.34 -11.31
C MET A 60 -3.36 11.36 -10.53
N TYR A 61 -2.72 12.15 -9.66
CA TYR A 61 -3.42 13.17 -8.89
C TYR A 61 -4.01 14.27 -9.79
N ALA A 62 -3.28 14.71 -10.82
CA ALA A 62 -3.82 15.64 -11.82
C ALA A 62 -4.97 15.05 -12.63
N GLY A 63 -4.99 13.73 -12.83
CA GLY A 63 -6.05 12.98 -13.48
C GLY A 63 -7.30 12.78 -12.62
N GLY A 64 -7.27 13.15 -11.33
CA GLY A 64 -8.41 13.07 -10.41
C GLY A 64 -8.31 11.97 -9.36
N ALA A 65 -7.23 11.18 -9.34
CA ALA A 65 -7.03 10.22 -8.26
C ALA A 65 -6.87 10.97 -6.92
N ASP A 66 -7.42 10.46 -5.83
CA ASP A 66 -7.23 11.03 -4.49
C ASP A 66 -6.59 10.07 -3.47
N VAL A 67 -6.43 8.81 -3.86
CA VAL A 67 -5.65 7.79 -3.13
C VAL A 67 -4.71 7.10 -4.11
N VAL A 68 -3.42 7.03 -3.79
CA VAL A 68 -2.43 6.27 -4.57
C VAL A 68 -1.75 5.23 -3.70
N TYR A 69 -1.84 3.96 -4.10
CA TYR A 69 -1.08 2.87 -3.51
C TYR A 69 0.22 2.67 -4.29
N HIS A 70 1.37 2.60 -3.60
CA HIS A 70 2.63 2.26 -4.25
C HIS A 70 3.17 0.90 -3.80
N ALA A 71 3.62 0.10 -4.76
CA ALA A 71 4.38 -1.13 -4.56
C ALA A 71 5.73 -0.99 -5.32
N ALA A 72 6.49 0.06 -5.00
CA ALA A 72 7.59 0.55 -5.83
C ALA A 72 8.93 0.75 -5.11
N GLY A 73 9.11 0.18 -3.91
CA GLY A 73 10.36 0.30 -3.15
C GLY A 73 10.83 1.76 -2.99
N GLY A 74 12.12 2.01 -3.24
CA GLY A 74 12.71 3.35 -3.18
C GLY A 74 12.08 4.36 -4.16
N SER A 75 11.57 3.91 -5.31
CA SER A 75 10.82 4.78 -6.23
C SER A 75 9.53 5.33 -5.61
N GLY A 76 8.93 4.59 -4.67
CA GLY A 76 7.74 4.98 -3.91
C GLY A 76 7.93 6.27 -3.08
N THR A 77 9.16 6.61 -2.72
CA THR A 77 9.48 7.90 -2.05
C THR A 77 9.05 9.12 -2.87
N GLY A 78 9.01 8.99 -4.20
CA GLY A 78 8.50 10.02 -5.10
C GLY A 78 6.99 10.22 -4.96
N VAL A 79 6.23 9.16 -4.71
CA VAL A 79 4.78 9.21 -4.50
C VAL A 79 4.47 10.00 -3.22
N PHE A 80 5.17 9.70 -2.11
CA PHE A 80 5.05 10.49 -0.88
C PHE A 80 5.42 11.95 -1.11
N SER A 81 6.51 12.22 -1.82
CA SER A 81 6.97 13.58 -2.11
C SER A 81 5.90 14.38 -2.86
N GLN A 82 5.25 13.77 -3.86
CA GLN A 82 4.18 14.43 -4.60
C GLN A 82 2.95 14.71 -3.74
N ALA A 83 2.49 13.72 -2.97
CA ALA A 83 1.34 13.90 -2.09
C ALA A 83 1.59 14.99 -1.05
N LYS A 84 2.82 15.04 -0.49
CA LYS A 84 3.25 16.09 0.44
C LYS A 84 3.15 17.48 -0.19
N GLU A 85 3.70 17.67 -1.40
CA GLU A 85 3.68 18.95 -2.11
C GLU A 85 2.28 19.46 -2.44
N ILE A 86 1.31 18.55 -2.64
CA ILE A 86 -0.10 18.90 -2.80
C ILE A 86 -0.67 19.32 -1.46
N ASN A 87 -0.52 18.47 -0.43
CA ASN A 87 -1.18 18.65 0.85
C ASN A 87 -0.66 19.83 1.68
N GLU A 88 0.63 20.19 1.58
CA GLU A 88 1.20 21.36 2.27
C GLU A 88 0.58 22.69 1.79
N LYS A 89 -0.03 22.70 0.60
CA LYS A 89 -0.71 23.88 0.04
C LYS A 89 -2.19 23.94 0.40
N LEU A 90 -2.70 22.95 1.12
CA LEU A 90 -4.09 22.83 1.51
C LEU A 90 -4.24 23.05 3.03
N PRO A 91 -5.41 23.56 3.49
CA PRO A 91 -5.80 23.48 4.89
C PRO A 91 -5.83 22.01 5.37
N ALA A 92 -5.65 21.80 6.67
CA ALA A 92 -5.55 20.45 7.24
C ALA A 92 -6.78 19.58 7.01
N ASP A 93 -7.95 20.21 6.97
CA ASP A 93 -9.28 19.63 6.81
C ASP A 93 -9.80 19.68 5.36
N SER A 94 -8.95 20.06 4.40
CA SER A 94 -9.35 20.19 3.00
C SER A 94 -9.94 18.90 2.44
N ASP A 95 -11.08 19.05 1.74
CA ASP A 95 -11.71 17.99 0.97
C ASP A 95 -10.87 17.52 -0.23
N LYS A 96 -9.89 18.32 -0.67
CA LYS A 96 -8.95 18.04 -1.76
C LYS A 96 -7.68 17.32 -1.30
N LYS A 97 -7.59 16.96 -0.01
CA LYS A 97 -6.45 16.21 0.52
C LYS A 97 -6.29 14.88 -0.22
N VAL A 98 -5.07 14.61 -0.68
CA VAL A 98 -4.73 13.35 -1.32
C VAL A 98 -4.02 12.41 -0.35
N TRP A 99 -4.14 11.11 -0.59
CA TRP A 99 -3.65 10.06 0.30
C TRP A 99 -2.67 9.13 -0.39
N VAL A 100 -1.79 8.53 0.41
CA VAL A 100 -0.88 7.47 -0.01
C VAL A 100 -1.13 6.21 0.81
N VAL A 101 -1.14 5.05 0.16
CA VAL A 101 -1.01 3.74 0.81
C VAL A 101 0.44 3.28 0.66
N GLY A 102 1.10 2.99 1.79
CA GLY A 102 2.48 2.50 1.84
C GLY A 102 2.60 0.98 1.69
N VAL A 103 3.83 0.49 1.64
CA VAL A 103 4.16 -0.93 1.44
C VAL A 103 5.39 -1.37 2.24
N ASP A 104 5.51 -2.67 2.44
CA ASP A 104 6.57 -3.43 3.12
C ASP A 104 6.65 -3.19 4.63
N ARG A 105 6.59 -1.93 5.08
CA ARG A 105 6.71 -1.51 6.48
C ARG A 105 5.64 -0.47 6.83
N ASP A 106 5.53 -0.12 8.11
CA ASP A 106 4.73 1.05 8.49
C ASP A 106 5.44 2.31 7.98
N GLN A 107 4.82 2.97 7.00
CA GLN A 107 5.32 4.20 6.38
C GLN A 107 4.54 5.43 6.84
N THR A 108 3.86 5.36 7.99
CA THR A 108 3.09 6.50 8.52
C THR A 108 3.95 7.75 8.65
N GLU A 109 5.20 7.63 9.06
CA GLU A 109 6.07 8.79 9.30
C GLU A 109 6.39 9.59 8.02
N GLU A 110 6.46 8.94 6.86
CA GLU A 110 6.66 9.58 5.55
C GLU A 110 5.53 10.55 5.18
N GLY A 111 4.34 10.33 5.75
CA GLY A 111 3.15 11.15 5.53
C GLY A 111 3.12 12.43 6.35
N ASN A 112 4.04 12.65 7.29
CA ASN A 112 4.02 13.80 8.19
C ASN A 112 4.32 15.11 7.45
N TYR A 113 3.44 16.10 7.61
CA TYR A 113 3.57 17.43 7.02
C TYR A 113 2.92 18.52 7.87
N THR A 114 3.17 19.78 7.52
CA THR A 114 2.46 20.94 8.07
C THR A 114 1.61 21.55 6.96
N SER A 115 0.30 21.65 7.16
CA SER A 115 -0.64 22.23 6.20
C SER A 115 -0.49 23.75 6.08
N SER A 116 -1.19 24.35 5.11
CA SER A 116 -1.08 25.79 4.82
C SER A 116 -1.53 26.68 5.99
N ASP A 117 -2.45 26.19 6.81
CA ASP A 117 -2.97 26.77 8.05
C ASP A 117 -2.15 26.40 9.30
N LYS A 118 -0.93 25.85 9.11
CA LYS A 118 0.06 25.56 10.16
C LYS A 118 -0.32 24.44 11.13
N VAL A 119 -1.20 23.53 10.72
CA VAL A 119 -1.56 22.34 11.50
C VAL A 119 -0.66 21.17 11.09
N LYS A 120 -0.14 20.42 12.07
CA LYS A 120 0.55 19.15 11.80
C LYS A 120 -0.48 18.11 11.36
N SER A 121 -0.21 17.43 10.25
CA SER A 121 -1.13 16.44 9.68
C SER A 121 -0.35 15.30 9.03
N ASN A 122 -1.09 14.27 8.60
CA ASN A 122 -0.53 13.07 7.97
C ASN A 122 -1.37 12.65 6.75
N PHE A 123 -0.73 12.30 5.64
CA PHE A 123 -1.42 11.85 4.40
C PHE A 123 -1.20 10.37 4.05
N VAL A 124 -0.51 9.60 4.90
CA VAL A 124 -0.49 8.14 4.78
C VAL A 124 -1.80 7.61 5.34
N LEU A 125 -2.60 6.99 4.48
CA LEU A 125 -3.87 6.37 4.88
C LEU A 125 -3.63 5.10 5.68
N THR A 126 -2.73 4.25 5.18
CA THR A 126 -2.36 2.96 5.75
C THR A 126 -1.08 2.48 5.05
N SER A 127 -0.48 1.41 5.56
CA SER A 127 0.59 0.69 4.87
C SER A 127 0.30 -0.80 4.89
N THR A 128 0.55 -1.46 3.76
CA THR A 128 0.61 -2.93 3.70
C THR A 128 1.95 -3.39 4.25
N ILE A 129 1.94 -4.28 5.24
CA ILE A 129 3.14 -4.84 5.87
C ILE A 129 3.52 -6.12 5.17
N LYS A 130 4.82 -6.33 4.96
CA LYS A 130 5.38 -7.58 4.49
C LYS A 130 6.56 -7.97 5.38
N GLU A 131 6.37 -9.01 6.18
CA GLU A 131 7.28 -9.42 7.25
C GLU A 131 8.52 -10.18 6.73
N VAL A 132 9.18 -9.66 5.69
CA VAL A 132 10.39 -10.28 5.11
C VAL A 132 11.48 -10.46 6.16
N GLY A 133 11.65 -9.47 7.03
CA GLY A 133 12.63 -9.50 8.11
C GLY A 133 12.38 -10.65 9.10
N GLU A 134 11.13 -10.82 9.55
CA GLU A 134 10.77 -11.89 10.48
C GLU A 134 10.83 -13.27 9.80
N VAL A 135 10.39 -13.38 8.55
CA VAL A 135 10.49 -14.63 7.78
C VAL A 135 11.94 -15.09 7.62
N VAL A 136 12.87 -14.17 7.29
CA VAL A 136 14.30 -14.51 7.17
C VAL A 136 14.89 -14.91 8.53
N LYS A 137 14.54 -14.21 9.61
CA LYS A 137 14.98 -14.56 10.97
C LYS A 137 14.47 -15.94 11.39
N ASP A 138 13.21 -16.26 11.11
CA ASP A 138 12.60 -17.54 11.45
C ASP A 138 13.35 -18.70 10.80
N ILE A 139 13.59 -18.61 9.49
CA ILE A 139 14.36 -19.62 8.73
C ILE A 139 15.77 -19.77 9.31
N ALA A 140 16.48 -18.65 9.52
CA ALA A 140 17.85 -18.69 10.04
C ALA A 140 17.92 -19.28 11.46
N ASN A 141 16.99 -18.91 12.34
CA ASN A 141 16.93 -19.41 13.71
C ASN A 141 16.61 -20.90 13.77
N GLY A 142 15.73 -21.40 12.90
CA GLY A 142 15.46 -22.84 12.78
C GLY A 142 16.74 -23.61 12.44
N GLN A 143 17.51 -23.14 11.46
CA GLN A 143 18.78 -23.76 11.09
C GLN A 143 19.82 -23.74 12.21
N VAL A 144 19.93 -22.64 12.96
CA VAL A 144 20.80 -22.55 14.14
C VAL A 144 20.39 -23.56 15.22
N LYS A 145 19.09 -23.83 15.37
CA LYS A 145 18.55 -24.84 16.30
C LYS A 145 18.69 -26.28 15.79
N GLY A 146 19.16 -26.47 14.55
CA GLY A 146 19.40 -27.78 13.94
C GLY A 146 18.34 -28.23 12.94
N ASP A 147 17.35 -27.39 12.62
CA ASP A 147 16.40 -27.69 11.55
C ASP A 147 17.13 -27.79 10.21
N LYS A 148 16.74 -28.77 9.40
CA LYS A 148 17.31 -28.92 8.06
C LYS A 148 16.77 -27.81 7.16
N PHE A 149 17.65 -27.20 6.38
CA PHE A 149 17.23 -26.27 5.34
C PHE A 149 16.47 -27.01 4.24
N GLU A 150 15.23 -26.60 4.01
CA GLU A 150 14.37 -27.14 2.95
C GLU A 150 14.62 -26.43 1.63
N GLY A 151 15.73 -26.78 0.97
CA GLY A 151 16.00 -26.28 -0.39
C GLY A 151 14.98 -26.82 -1.41
N ASN A 152 14.78 -26.09 -2.51
CA ASN A 152 13.87 -26.44 -3.61
C ASN A 152 12.38 -26.57 -3.24
N THR A 153 11.96 -25.97 -2.11
CA THR A 153 10.55 -25.84 -1.75
C THR A 153 10.12 -24.37 -1.79
N THR A 154 8.81 -24.13 -1.93
CA THR A 154 8.22 -22.80 -1.77
C THR A 154 7.43 -22.77 -0.47
N ARG A 155 7.77 -21.82 0.40
CA ARG A 155 6.98 -21.49 1.58
C ARG A 155 6.19 -20.24 1.30
N THR A 156 4.89 -20.27 1.56
CA THR A 156 3.99 -19.14 1.39
C THR A 156 3.65 -18.58 2.76
N TYR A 157 3.79 -17.27 2.91
CA TYR A 157 3.45 -16.55 4.14
C TYR A 157 2.37 -15.52 3.80
N GLY A 158 1.14 -15.79 4.25
CA GLY A 158 -0.02 -14.93 4.01
C GLY A 158 -0.52 -14.26 5.29
N LEU A 159 -1.74 -13.70 5.22
CA LEU A 159 -2.43 -13.12 6.39
C LEU A 159 -2.60 -14.15 7.53
N LYS A 160 -2.83 -15.43 7.19
CA LYS A 160 -3.02 -16.51 8.17
C LYS A 160 -1.75 -16.76 8.99
N ASP A 161 -0.59 -16.61 8.38
CA ASP A 161 0.72 -16.93 8.96
C ASP A 161 1.43 -15.67 9.50
N GLY A 162 0.78 -14.50 9.42
CA GLY A 162 1.36 -13.22 9.82
C GLY A 162 2.46 -12.72 8.88
N GLY A 163 2.58 -13.27 7.67
CA GLY A 163 3.59 -12.85 6.69
C GLY A 163 3.30 -11.49 6.04
N ILE A 164 2.04 -11.12 6.02
CA ILE A 164 1.55 -9.82 5.56
C ILE A 164 0.48 -9.30 6.52
N ASP A 165 0.37 -7.99 6.61
CA ASP A 165 -0.68 -7.32 7.38
C ASP A 165 -0.97 -5.90 6.84
N ILE A 166 -1.77 -5.12 7.55
CA ILE A 166 -2.15 -3.75 7.22
C ILE A 166 -2.16 -2.88 8.48
N VAL A 167 -1.58 -1.68 8.38
CA VAL A 167 -1.54 -0.70 9.47
C VAL A 167 -2.88 0.01 9.57
N THR A 168 -3.54 -0.02 10.73
CA THR A 168 -4.90 0.54 10.88
C THR A 168 -4.96 1.82 11.73
N THR A 169 -3.81 2.38 12.12
CA THR A 169 -3.71 3.52 13.06
C THR A 169 -4.34 4.81 12.56
N ASN A 170 -4.26 5.09 11.25
CA ASN A 170 -4.82 6.31 10.65
C ASN A 170 -6.21 6.10 10.03
N LEU A 171 -6.78 4.89 10.11
CA LEU A 171 -8.09 4.58 9.55
C LEU A 171 -9.20 5.00 10.52
N SER A 172 -10.34 5.46 9.99
CA SER A 172 -11.55 5.64 10.79
C SER A 172 -12.09 4.28 11.26
N ASP A 173 -12.85 4.28 12.36
CA ASP A 173 -13.36 3.05 12.99
C ASP A 173 -14.19 2.17 12.05
N ASP A 174 -14.97 2.79 11.16
CA ASP A 174 -15.77 2.09 10.16
C ASP A 174 -14.89 1.41 9.11
N ILE A 175 -13.85 2.11 8.61
CA ILE A 175 -12.90 1.54 7.64
C ILE A 175 -12.09 0.43 8.30
N LYS A 176 -11.61 0.64 9.53
CA LYS A 176 -10.89 -0.37 10.29
C LYS A 176 -11.73 -1.64 10.47
N SER A 177 -12.98 -1.51 10.88
CA SER A 177 -13.90 -2.64 11.05
C SER A 177 -14.15 -3.40 9.73
N ALA A 178 -14.29 -2.66 8.62
CA ALA A 178 -14.45 -3.26 7.30
C ALA A 178 -13.19 -4.03 6.86
N VAL A 179 -12.00 -3.47 7.10
CA VAL A 179 -10.71 -4.11 6.81
C VAL A 179 -10.53 -5.39 7.63
N GLU A 180 -10.78 -5.36 8.93
CA GLU A 180 -10.67 -6.56 9.79
C GLU A 180 -11.66 -7.65 9.34
N THR A 181 -12.90 -7.28 9.00
CA THR A 181 -13.88 -8.23 8.48
C THR A 181 -13.41 -8.86 7.16
N ALA A 182 -12.87 -8.08 6.24
CA ALA A 182 -12.34 -8.60 4.97
C ALA A 182 -11.13 -9.51 5.20
N LYS A 183 -10.19 -9.11 6.07
CA LYS A 183 -9.03 -9.90 6.49
C LYS A 183 -9.44 -11.26 7.05
N GLU A 184 -10.41 -11.30 7.96
CA GLU A 184 -10.94 -12.55 8.51
C GLU A 184 -11.52 -13.47 7.42
N LYS A 185 -12.29 -12.91 6.49
CA LYS A 185 -12.89 -13.69 5.40
C LYS A 185 -11.84 -14.26 4.44
N VAL A 186 -10.76 -13.53 4.17
CA VAL A 186 -9.62 -14.04 3.40
C VAL A 186 -8.91 -15.16 4.16
N ILE A 187 -8.67 -15.00 5.47
CA ILE A 187 -8.05 -16.02 6.32
C ILE A 187 -8.90 -17.31 6.36
N LYS A 188 -10.23 -17.18 6.42
CA LYS A 188 -11.19 -18.30 6.39
C LYS A 188 -11.36 -18.91 4.98
N GLY A 189 -10.84 -18.27 3.94
CA GLY A 189 -10.98 -18.70 2.54
C GLY A 189 -12.37 -18.44 1.93
N GLU A 190 -13.20 -17.63 2.60
CA GLU A 190 -14.50 -17.18 2.09
C GLU A 190 -14.34 -16.18 0.95
N ILE A 191 -13.28 -15.36 1.01
CA ILE A 191 -12.82 -14.51 -0.09
C ILE A 191 -11.53 -15.14 -0.61
N LYS A 192 -11.50 -15.44 -1.91
CA LYS A 192 -10.28 -15.85 -2.62
C LYS A 192 -9.83 -14.66 -3.46
N VAL A 193 -8.60 -14.22 -3.23
CA VAL A 193 -7.94 -13.16 -4.01
C VAL A 193 -7.18 -13.83 -5.14
N ASP A 194 -7.31 -13.32 -6.36
CA ASP A 194 -6.57 -13.88 -7.50
C ASP A 194 -5.06 -13.61 -7.35
N GLU A 195 -4.25 -14.57 -7.78
CA GLU A 195 -2.78 -14.49 -7.72
C GLU A 195 -2.17 -13.96 -9.03
N LYS A 196 -2.98 -13.65 -10.04
CA LYS A 196 -2.55 -13.26 -11.39
C LYS A 196 -3.33 -12.09 -11.97
#